data_AF-A0A1Y4SJT4-F1
#
_entry.id   AF-A0A1Y4SJT4-F1
#
_cell.length_a   1.000
_cell.length_b   1.000
_cell.length_c   1.000
_cell.angle_alpha   90.00
_cell.angle_beta   90.00
_cell.angle_gamma   90.00
#
_symmetry.space_group_name_H-M   'P 1'
#
loop_
_entity.id
_entity.type
_entity.pdbx_description
1 polymer ?
#
loop_
_entity_poly.entity_id
_entity_poly.type
_entity_poly.pdbx_seq_one_letter_code
_entity_poly.pdbx_strand_id
1 'polypeptide(L)'
;MAVRKEMVLYYTPEKSAEDQKLKGVLVRLGIRIRNITPEQAGQKVGYLAGLPGFEEMPEQEEGYTGENREEEASVIPEKMLVLCGFGQRKLEEMLNQFRKAKIPPIPMKAVLTEHNSGWSLVELYQELRQEHEKMNAADGRGAAENTDGAADSRD
;
A
#
# COMPACT_ATOMS: atom_id res chain seq x y z
N MET A 1 3.56 -25.28 -9.32
CA MET A 1 3.86 -23.89 -8.89
C MET A 1 3.03 -22.96 -9.75
N ALA A 2 1.90 -22.45 -9.25
CA ALA A 2 1.11 -21.49 -10.02
C ALA A 2 1.98 -20.24 -10.24
N VAL A 3 2.32 -19.93 -11.48
CA VAL A 3 3.01 -18.69 -11.85
C VAL A 3 2.05 -17.55 -11.48
N ARG A 4 2.24 -16.98 -10.29
CA ARG A 4 1.45 -15.85 -9.81
C ARG A 4 1.76 -14.67 -10.73
N LYS A 5 0.79 -14.26 -11.56
CA LYS A 5 0.92 -13.04 -12.36
C LYS A 5 1.01 -11.83 -11.42
N GLU A 6 1.93 -10.92 -11.70
CA GLU A 6 2.14 -9.73 -10.88
C GLU A 6 0.89 -8.85 -10.91
N MET A 7 0.40 -8.51 -9.73
CA MET A 7 -0.83 -7.74 -9.55
C MET A 7 -0.66 -6.70 -8.46
N VAL A 8 -1.26 -5.53 -8.66
CA VAL A 8 -1.36 -4.48 -7.65
C VAL A 8 -2.81 -4.33 -7.24
N LEU A 9 -3.08 -4.40 -5.93
CA LEU A 9 -4.32 -3.91 -5.36
C LEU A 9 -4.14 -2.44 -5.05
N TYR A 10 -4.99 -1.61 -5.62
CA TYR A 10 -4.91 -0.16 -5.46
C TYR A 10 -6.19 0.35 -4.81
N TYR A 11 -6.06 0.73 -3.55
CA TYR A 11 -7.13 1.34 -2.78
C TYR A 11 -7.05 2.86 -2.90
N THR A 12 -8.19 3.48 -3.16
CA THR A 12 -8.29 4.92 -3.27
C THR A 12 -9.64 5.38 -2.74
N PRO A 13 -9.67 6.19 -1.67
CA PRO A 13 -10.91 6.74 -1.15
C PRO A 13 -11.50 7.77 -2.13
N GLU A 14 -10.67 8.62 -2.73
CA GLU A 14 -11.07 9.61 -3.74
C GLU A 14 -10.22 9.56 -5.00
N LYS A 15 -10.87 9.49 -6.16
CA LYS A 15 -10.20 9.42 -7.47
C LYS A 15 -9.48 10.74 -7.78
N SER A 16 -8.20 10.64 -8.11
CA SER A 16 -7.36 11.76 -8.54
C SER A 16 -6.77 11.52 -9.93
N ALA A 17 -6.39 12.61 -10.62
CA ALA A 17 -5.69 12.55 -11.91
C ALA A 17 -4.33 11.83 -11.82
N GLU A 18 -3.71 11.82 -10.64
CA GLU A 18 -2.46 11.11 -10.36
C GLU A 18 -2.63 9.59 -10.47
N ASP A 19 -3.81 9.08 -10.11
CA ASP A 19 -4.13 7.66 -10.15
C ASP A 19 -4.11 7.15 -11.60
N GLN A 20 -4.50 8.00 -12.56
CA GLN A 20 -4.43 7.66 -13.98
C GLN A 20 -2.98 7.52 -14.44
N LYS A 21 -2.07 8.38 -13.97
CA LYS A 21 -0.64 8.27 -14.27
C LYS A 21 -0.05 6.99 -13.69
N LEU A 22 -0.37 6.70 -12.43
CA LEU A 22 0.04 5.46 -11.76
C LEU A 22 -0.45 4.23 -12.51
N LYS A 23 -1.74 4.19 -12.84
CA LYS A 23 -2.33 3.10 -13.63
C LYS A 23 -1.67 2.98 -14.99
N GLY A 24 -1.40 4.10 -15.67
CA GLY A 24 -0.71 4.12 -16.95
C GLY A 24 0.72 3.57 -16.89
N VAL A 25 1.45 3.75 -15.79
CA VAL A 25 2.77 3.11 -15.61
C VAL A 25 2.61 1.61 -15.39
N LEU A 26 1.70 1.18 -14.51
CA LEU A 26 1.46 -0.23 -14.23
C LEU A 26 1.01 -1.01 -15.48
N VAL A 27 0.10 -0.44 -16.28
CA VAL A 27 -0.34 -1.03 -17.55
C VAL A 27 0.82 -1.15 -18.53
N ARG A 28 1.67 -0.12 -18.65
CA ARG A 28 2.86 -0.16 -19.53
C ARG A 28 3.86 -1.25 -19.13
N LEU A 29 3.95 -1.57 -17.84
CA LEU A 29 4.79 -2.64 -17.31
C LEU A 29 4.13 -4.03 -17.39
N GLY A 30 2.91 -4.13 -17.95
CA GLY A 30 2.16 -5.38 -18.06
C GLY A 30 1.67 -5.91 -16.70
N ILE A 31 1.59 -5.05 -15.69
CA ILE A 31 1.15 -5.40 -14.34
C ILE A 31 -0.38 -5.33 -14.28
N ARG A 32 -1.02 -6.33 -13.67
CA ARG A 32 -2.46 -6.31 -13.44
C ARG A 32 -2.81 -5.34 -12.31
N ILE A 33 -3.90 -4.61 -12.47
CA ILE A 33 -4.35 -3.63 -11.47
C ILE A 33 -5.76 -3.99 -11.06
N ARG A 34 -5.99 -4.12 -9.75
CA ARG A 34 -7.33 -4.23 -9.18
C ARG A 34 -7.60 -2.98 -8.35
N ASN A 35 -8.58 -2.19 -8.78
CA ASN A 35 -9.03 -1.05 -8.00
C ASN A 35 -9.96 -1.53 -6.90
N ILE A 36 -9.71 -1.11 -5.67
CA ILE A 36 -10.50 -1.45 -4.49
C ILE A 36 -11.26 -0.21 -4.05
N THR A 37 -12.58 -0.34 -3.90
CA THR A 37 -13.44 0.72 -3.35
C THR A 37 -13.47 0.66 -1.81
N PRO A 38 -13.85 1.74 -1.12
CA PRO A 38 -14.11 1.73 0.32
C PRO A 38 -15.00 0.57 0.77
N GLU A 39 -16.08 0.30 0.04
CA GLU A 39 -17.00 -0.82 0.28
C GLU A 39 -16.31 -2.19 0.31
N GLN A 40 -15.19 -2.33 -0.40
CA GLN A 40 -14.40 -3.57 -0.48
C GLN A 40 -13.24 -3.62 0.53
N ALA A 41 -13.01 -2.55 1.31
CA ALA A 41 -11.92 -2.50 2.28
C ALA A 41 -12.10 -3.52 3.43
N GLY A 42 -13.34 -3.82 3.81
CA GLY A 42 -13.65 -4.86 4.79
C GLY A 42 -13.48 -6.30 4.28
N GLN A 43 -13.00 -6.52 3.06
CA GLN A 43 -12.73 -7.85 2.52
C GLN A 43 -11.28 -8.27 2.75
N LYS A 44 -11.06 -9.59 2.82
CA LYS A 44 -9.72 -10.19 2.95
C LYS A 44 -8.83 -9.82 1.75
N VAL A 45 -7.59 -9.42 2.02
CA VAL A 45 -6.61 -9.04 0.97
C VAL A 45 -6.34 -10.23 0.04
N GLY A 46 -6.33 -11.46 0.57
CA GLY A 46 -6.25 -12.68 -0.24
C GLY A 46 -7.40 -12.84 -1.22
N TYR A 47 -8.64 -12.53 -0.82
CA TYR A 47 -9.81 -12.54 -1.70
C TYR A 47 -9.72 -11.45 -2.76
N LEU A 48 -9.32 -10.23 -2.36
CA LEU A 48 -9.09 -9.12 -3.30
C LEU A 48 -7.97 -9.45 -4.30
N ALA A 49 -6.92 -10.15 -3.87
CA ALA A 49 -5.85 -10.65 -4.74
C ALA A 49 -6.29 -11.82 -5.64
N GLY A 50 -7.47 -12.40 -5.42
CA GLY A 50 -7.96 -13.57 -6.16
C GLY A 50 -7.15 -14.83 -5.83
N LEU A 51 -6.66 -14.96 -4.60
CA LEU A 51 -5.97 -16.16 -4.16
C LEU A 51 -6.95 -17.34 -4.06
N PRO A 52 -6.56 -18.53 -4.54
CA PRO A 52 -7.38 -19.73 -4.38
C PRO A 52 -7.49 -20.11 -2.89
N GLY A 53 -8.70 -20.41 -2.43
CA GLY A 53 -8.98 -20.73 -1.02
C GLY A 53 -9.35 -19.52 -0.15
N PHE A 54 -9.36 -18.32 -0.73
CA PHE A 54 -9.96 -17.13 -0.09
C PHE A 54 -11.35 -16.92 -0.65
N GLU A 55 -12.37 -17.26 0.14
CA GLU A 55 -13.76 -16.98 -0.19
C GLU A 55 -14.14 -15.57 0.28
N GLU A 56 -15.21 -15.04 -0.33
CA GLU A 56 -15.82 -13.81 0.14
C GLU A 56 -16.21 -13.97 1.60
N MET A 57 -15.82 -13.02 2.45
CA MET A 57 -16.19 -13.08 3.85
C MET A 57 -17.71 -12.83 3.95
N PRO A 58 -18.50 -13.81 4.42
CA PRO A 58 -19.94 -13.61 4.56
C PRO A 58 -20.19 -12.54 5.63
N GLU A 59 -21.24 -11.74 5.44
CA GLU A 59 -21.63 -10.62 6.32
C GLU A 59 -21.94 -11.03 7.78
N GLN A 60 -21.80 -12.31 8.13
CA GLN A 60 -22.27 -12.92 9.37
C GLN A 60 -21.22 -13.83 10.05
N GLU A 61 -19.92 -13.70 9.76
CA GLU A 61 -18.91 -14.34 10.63
C GLU A 61 -19.02 -13.73 12.04
N GLU A 62 -19.28 -14.60 13.02
CA GLU A 62 -19.55 -14.29 14.43
C GLU A 62 -18.44 -13.39 15.02
N GLY A 63 -18.69 -12.08 15.08
CA GLY A 63 -17.78 -11.07 15.65
C GLY A 63 -17.69 -9.77 14.86
N TYR A 64 -18.05 -9.77 13.57
CA TYR A 64 -18.07 -8.58 12.70
C TYR A 64 -19.51 -8.29 12.26
N THR A 65 -20.22 -7.46 13.02
CA THR A 65 -21.53 -6.93 12.59
C THR A 65 -21.33 -6.02 11.37
N GLY A 66 -22.14 -6.18 10.32
CA GLY A 66 -22.02 -5.42 9.07
C GLY A 66 -21.98 -3.89 9.21
N GLU A 67 -22.46 -3.33 10.32
CA GLU A 67 -22.31 -1.91 10.69
C GLU A 67 -20.84 -1.49 10.88
N ASN A 68 -20.00 -2.36 11.47
CA ASN A 68 -18.57 -2.06 11.62
C ASN A 68 -17.85 -1.98 10.27
N ARG A 69 -18.33 -2.66 9.22
CA ARG A 69 -17.61 -2.72 7.94
C ARG A 69 -17.60 -1.38 7.20
N GLU A 70 -18.72 -0.65 7.24
CA GLU A 70 -18.82 0.69 6.65
C GLU A 70 -18.04 1.72 7.48
N GLU A 71 -18.08 1.58 8.81
CA GLU A 71 -17.25 2.38 9.72
C GLU A 71 -15.76 2.13 9.48
N GLU A 72 -15.35 0.87 9.35
CA GLU A 72 -13.99 0.43 9.07
C GLU A 72 -13.49 0.82 7.67
N ALA A 73 -14.35 0.79 6.66
CA ALA A 73 -14.04 1.36 5.35
C ALA A 73 -13.77 2.87 5.42
N SER A 74 -14.47 3.56 6.32
CA SER A 74 -14.27 4.98 6.61
C SER A 74 -12.99 5.24 7.43
N VAL A 75 -12.32 4.21 7.97
CA VAL A 75 -11.07 4.33 8.74
C VAL A 75 -9.84 4.58 7.86
N ILE A 76 -9.91 4.35 6.53
CA ILE A 76 -8.76 4.51 5.63
C ILE A 76 -8.84 5.83 4.85
N PRO A 77 -8.38 6.98 5.41
CA PRO A 77 -8.37 8.27 4.70
C PRO A 77 -7.30 8.35 3.60
N GLU A 78 -6.37 7.40 3.56
CA GLU A 78 -5.20 7.45 2.68
C GLU A 78 -5.25 6.39 1.56
N LYS A 79 -4.52 6.65 0.47
CA LYS A 79 -4.38 5.69 -0.63
C LYS A 79 -3.48 4.55 -0.19
N MET A 80 -3.83 3.32 -0.57
CA MET A 80 -2.98 2.15 -0.31
C MET A 80 -2.62 1.40 -1.58
N LEU A 81 -1.43 0.80 -1.57
CA LEU A 81 -0.90 0.00 -2.66
C LEU A 81 -0.36 -1.34 -2.15
N VAL A 82 -1.03 -2.45 -2.51
CA VAL A 82 -0.59 -3.81 -2.14
C VAL A 82 0.00 -4.51 -3.36
N LEU A 83 1.22 -4.99 -3.23
CA LEU A 83 2.02 -5.62 -4.27
C LEU A 83 1.92 -7.14 -4.16
N CYS A 84 1.29 -7.78 -5.13
CA CYS A 84 1.04 -9.23 -5.13
C CYS A 84 1.93 -9.95 -6.13
N GLY A 85 2.76 -10.88 -5.66
CA GLY A 85 3.57 -11.75 -6.52
C GLY A 85 4.73 -11.06 -7.23
N PHE A 86 5.17 -9.89 -6.74
CA PHE A 86 6.30 -9.17 -7.33
C PHE A 86 7.63 -9.82 -6.96
N GLY A 87 8.48 -10.05 -7.98
CA GLY A 87 9.91 -10.29 -7.76
C GLY A 87 10.66 -8.97 -7.54
N GLN A 88 11.81 -9.04 -6.85
CA GLN A 88 12.62 -7.87 -6.48
C GLN A 88 12.97 -6.98 -7.69
N ARG A 89 13.42 -7.58 -8.80
CA ARG A 89 13.79 -6.83 -10.02
C ARG A 89 12.61 -6.02 -10.59
N LYS A 90 11.41 -6.63 -10.63
CA LYS A 90 10.23 -6.00 -11.22
C LYS A 90 9.61 -4.95 -10.30
N LEU A 91 9.71 -5.16 -8.98
CA LEU A 91 9.38 -4.16 -7.99
C LEU A 91 10.28 -2.92 -8.14
N GLU A 92 11.59 -3.11 -8.22
CA GLU A 92 12.54 -2.00 -8.42
C GLU A 92 12.29 -1.27 -9.74
N GLU A 93 12.01 -1.99 -10.82
CA GLU A 93 11.64 -1.41 -12.11
C GLU A 93 10.37 -0.54 -11.99
N MET A 94 9.33 -1.06 -11.34
CA MET A 94 8.09 -0.32 -11.09
C MET A 94 8.33 0.96 -10.29
N LEU A 95 9.08 0.87 -9.19
CA LEU A 95 9.42 2.01 -8.34
C LEU A 95 10.22 3.06 -9.11
N ASN A 96 11.16 2.63 -9.96
CA ASN A 96 11.92 3.54 -10.83
C ASN A 96 11.03 4.24 -11.85
N GLN A 97 10.07 3.54 -12.44
CA GLN A 97 9.11 4.18 -13.35
C GLN A 97 8.18 5.15 -12.63
N PHE A 98 7.79 4.87 -11.39
CA PHE A 98 6.99 5.81 -10.58
C PHE A 98 7.76 7.10 -10.31
N ARG A 99 9.03 6.99 -9.94
CA ARG A 99 9.94 8.14 -9.75
C ARG A 99 10.10 8.94 -11.06
N LYS A 100 10.32 8.27 -12.19
CA LYS A 100 10.43 8.92 -13.51
C LYS A 100 9.16 9.62 -13.94
N ALA A 101 8.01 9.03 -13.65
CA ALA A 101 6.70 9.59 -13.97
C ALA A 101 6.24 10.70 -12.99
N LYS A 102 7.07 11.04 -11.99
CA LYS A 102 6.77 12.03 -10.94
C LYS A 102 5.45 11.72 -10.23
N ILE A 103 5.17 10.44 -10.00
CA ILE A 103 4.03 9.99 -9.21
C ILE A 103 4.38 10.23 -7.74
N PRO A 104 3.50 10.88 -6.95
CA PRO A 104 3.77 11.09 -5.54
C PRO A 104 3.92 9.75 -4.82
N PRO A 105 4.81 9.67 -3.82
CA PRO A 105 5.00 8.45 -3.06
C PRO A 105 3.70 8.08 -2.36
N ILE A 106 3.28 6.82 -2.50
CA ILE A 106 2.16 6.29 -1.72
C ILE A 106 2.73 5.87 -0.35
N PRO A 107 2.26 6.48 0.75
CA PRO A 107 2.79 6.20 2.08
C PRO A 107 2.47 4.77 2.50
N MET A 108 1.23 4.33 2.24
CA MET A 108 0.74 3.01 2.64
C MET A 108 0.96 1.98 1.54
N LYS A 109 2.14 1.36 1.54
CA LYS A 109 2.50 0.29 0.60
C LYS A 109 2.89 -0.98 1.31
N ALA A 110 2.37 -2.12 0.85
CA ALA A 110 2.69 -3.43 1.40
C ALA A 110 2.95 -4.45 0.31
N VAL A 111 3.76 -5.45 0.64
CA VAL A 111 3.91 -6.65 -0.19
C VAL A 111 2.98 -7.72 0.36
N LEU A 112 2.19 -8.35 -0.50
CA LEU A 112 1.34 -9.47 -0.13
C LEU A 112 2.22 -10.66 0.27
N THR A 113 2.03 -11.12 1.49
CA THR A 113 2.65 -12.30 2.08
C THR A 113 1.57 -13.30 2.47
N GLU A 114 1.95 -14.54 2.79
CA GLU A 114 0.98 -15.51 3.31
C GLU A 114 0.35 -15.05 4.62
N HIS A 115 1.10 -14.30 5.44
CA HIS A 115 0.61 -13.77 6.71
C HIS A 115 -0.50 -12.73 6.52
N ASN A 116 -0.30 -11.73 5.66
CA ASN A 116 -1.29 -10.68 5.44
C ASN A 116 -2.40 -11.05 4.46
N SER A 117 -2.28 -12.18 3.76
CA SER A 117 -3.35 -12.67 2.88
C SER A 117 -4.64 -12.97 3.64
N GLY A 118 -4.52 -13.39 4.91
CA GLY A 118 -5.60 -13.64 5.86
C GLY A 118 -6.37 -12.40 6.31
N TRP A 119 -5.72 -11.24 6.24
CA TRP A 119 -6.20 -10.01 6.87
C TRP A 119 -7.17 -9.28 5.96
N SER A 120 -8.09 -8.52 6.55
CA SER A 120 -8.84 -7.49 5.84
C SER A 120 -7.92 -6.35 5.41
N LEU A 121 -8.34 -5.57 4.40
CA LEU A 121 -7.55 -4.40 3.98
C LEU A 121 -7.43 -3.37 5.13
N VAL A 122 -8.44 -3.28 5.98
CA VAL A 122 -8.48 -2.39 7.15
C VAL A 122 -7.46 -2.83 8.21
N GLU A 123 -7.42 -4.12 8.54
CA GLU A 123 -6.39 -4.65 9.46
C GLU A 123 -4.98 -4.43 8.90
N LEU A 124 -4.79 -4.71 7.61
CA LEU A 124 -3.51 -4.45 6.95
C LEU A 124 -3.12 -2.97 7.03
N TYR A 125 -4.07 -2.06 6.85
CA TYR A 125 -3.85 -0.61 7.00
C TYR A 125 -3.45 -0.22 8.42
N GLN A 126 -4.13 -0.73 9.44
CA GLN A 126 -3.83 -0.42 10.83
C GLN A 126 -2.41 -0.86 11.21
N GLU A 127 -1.98 -2.04 10.75
CA GLU A 127 -0.62 -2.53 10.97
C GLU A 127 0.41 -1.67 10.21
N LEU A 128 0.14 -1.36 8.94
CA LEU A 128 0.99 -0.49 8.13
C LEU A 128 1.16 0.89 8.74
N ARG A 129 0.08 1.45 9.28
CA ARG A 129 0.10 2.76 9.94
C ARG A 129 0.96 2.73 11.20
N GLN A 130 0.83 1.69 12.02
CA GLN A 130 1.67 1.50 13.22
C GLN A 130 3.15 1.35 12.86
N GLU A 131 3.47 0.57 11.83
CA GLU A 131 4.85 0.41 11.33
C GLU A 131 5.37 1.72 10.73
N HIS A 132 4.55 2.44 9.97
CA HIS A 132 4.91 3.72 9.37
C HIS A 132 5.16 4.80 10.42
N GLU A 133 4.39 4.82 11.51
CA GLU A 133 4.60 5.73 12.65
C GLU A 133 5.94 5.44 13.34
N LYS A 134 6.25 4.16 13.59
CA LYS A 134 7.53 3.73 14.19
C LYS A 134 8.72 4.03 13.28
N MET A 135 8.58 3.86 11.97
CA MET A 135 9.65 4.13 10.99
C MET A 135 9.82 5.62 10.70
N ASN A 136 8.75 6.42 10.60
CA ASN A 136 8.86 7.87 10.43
C ASN A 136 9.45 8.55 11.67
N ALA A 137 9.22 8.02 12.87
CA ALA A 137 9.90 8.46 14.08
C ALA A 137 11.42 8.16 14.06
N ALA A 138 11.87 7.20 13.24
CA ALA A 138 13.28 6.88 13.04
C ALA A 138 13.91 7.63 11.85
N ASP A 139 13.16 7.87 10.77
CA ASP A 139 13.62 8.55 9.55
C ASP A 139 13.80 10.08 9.74
N GLY A 140 13.23 10.64 10.82
CA GLY A 140 13.45 12.03 11.25
C GLY A 140 14.85 12.35 11.79
N ARG A 141 15.77 11.38 11.89
CA ARG A 141 17.18 11.63 12.29
C ARG A 141 18.17 11.73 11.11
N GLY A 142 17.67 12.07 9.91
CA GLY A 142 18.51 12.31 8.73
C GLY A 142 18.74 13.78 8.36
N ALA A 143 18.09 14.73 9.03
CA ALA A 143 18.10 16.15 8.65
C ALA A 143 18.40 17.08 9.83
N ALA A 144 19.45 16.79 10.61
CA ALA A 144 20.04 17.76 11.53
C ALA A 144 21.50 17.37 11.83
N GLU A 145 22.38 17.42 10.83
CA GLU A 145 23.81 17.49 11.11
C GLU A 145 24.49 18.47 10.13
N ASN A 146 25.23 19.41 10.73
CA ASN A 146 26.24 20.31 10.14
C ASN A 146 25.82 21.72 9.68
N THR A 147 25.47 22.57 10.65
CA THR A 147 26.04 23.93 10.78
C THR A 147 26.38 24.08 12.27
N ASP A 148 27.62 23.91 12.71
CA ASP A 148 28.59 25.00 12.70
C ASP A 148 29.98 24.42 13.01
N GLY A 149 30.84 24.46 12.00
CA GLY A 149 32.25 24.16 12.13
C GLY A 149 33.04 25.22 11.38
N ALA A 150 33.77 26.03 12.15
CA ALA A 150 34.88 26.88 11.74
C ALA A 150 34.57 28.20 11.01
N ALA A 151 34.58 29.29 11.80
CA ALA A 151 35.29 30.51 11.42
C ALA A 151 36.27 30.85 12.55
N ASP A 152 37.46 30.24 12.45
CA ASP A 152 38.72 30.76 12.98
C ASP A 152 39.09 32.03 12.22
N SER A 153 39.42 33.11 12.94
CA SER A 153 40.34 34.22 12.57
C SER A 153 40.23 35.31 13.65
N ARG A 154 41.21 35.42 14.56
CA ARG A 154 42.29 36.42 14.49
C ARG A 154 41.76 37.86 14.28
N ASP A 155 41.70 38.65 15.34
CA ASP A 155 42.75 39.63 15.72
C ASP A 155 42.55 40.06 17.18
#